data_AF-A0A5C8QEG7-F1
#
_entry.id   AF-A0A5C8QEG7-F1
#
_cell.length_a   1.000
_cell.length_b   1.000
_cell.length_c   1.000
_cell.angle_alpha   90.00
_cell.angle_beta   90.00
_cell.angle_gamma   90.00
#
_symmetry.space_group_name_H-M   'P 1'
#
loop_
_entity.id
_entity.type
_entity.pdbx_description
1 polymer ?
#
loop_
_entity_poly.entity_id
_entity_poly.type
_entity_poly.pdbx_seq_one_letter_code
_entity_poly.pdbx_strand_id
1 'polypeptide(L)'
;MEADPTDIRPEDIAVCADCGWPVEAPLQEASRHTVAEGTVVYTRCACGRVRVWLEPCGGGGPRLVVGGNSVMYAPKAECHAGP
;
A
#
# COMPACT_ATOMS: atom_id res chain seq x y z
N MET A 1 -11.57 -16.76 -22.70
CA MET A 1 -10.38 -16.50 -21.86
C MET A 1 -10.86 -15.69 -20.69
N GLU A 2 -11.32 -16.36 -19.65
CA GLU A 2 -11.82 -15.72 -18.43
C GLU A 2 -10.69 -15.79 -17.40
N ALA A 3 -10.42 -14.68 -16.73
CA ALA A 3 -9.41 -14.62 -15.66
C ALA A 3 -9.87 -15.51 -14.49
N ASP A 4 -9.03 -16.44 -14.07
CA ASP A 4 -9.27 -17.26 -12.90
C ASP A 4 -9.17 -16.36 -11.65
N PRO A 5 -10.20 -16.30 -10.78
CA PRO A 5 -10.22 -15.39 -9.62
C PRO A 5 -9.17 -15.69 -8.55
N THR A 6 -8.38 -16.77 -8.71
CA THR A 6 -7.26 -17.14 -7.84
C THR A 6 -5.88 -16.89 -8.43
N ASP A 7 -5.78 -16.40 -9.68
CA ASP A 7 -4.50 -16.13 -10.35
C ASP A 7 -3.92 -14.77 -9.92
N ILE A 8 -3.46 -14.66 -8.67
CA ILE A 8 -2.52 -13.58 -8.32
C ILE A 8 -1.19 -13.93 -8.97
N ARG A 9 -0.82 -13.17 -9.99
CA ARG A 9 0.42 -13.39 -10.72
C ARG A 9 1.58 -12.89 -9.86
N PRO A 10 2.77 -13.53 -9.93
CA PRO A 10 3.93 -13.09 -9.14
C PRO A 10 4.38 -11.66 -9.48
N GLU A 11 3.99 -11.14 -10.64
CA GLU A 11 4.19 -9.73 -11.05
C GLU A 11 3.12 -8.75 -10.55
N ASP A 12 2.02 -9.22 -9.94
CA ASP A 12 0.98 -8.37 -9.39
C ASP A 12 1.46 -7.68 -8.12
N ILE A 13 1.08 -6.42 -7.96
CA ILE A 13 1.41 -5.61 -6.80
C ILE A 13 0.16 -5.04 -6.15
N ALA A 14 0.26 -4.72 -4.87
CA ALA A 14 -0.79 -4.04 -4.14
C ALA A 14 -0.96 -2.60 -4.65
N VAL A 15 -2.14 -2.25 -5.13
CA VAL A 15 -2.51 -0.92 -5.64
C VAL A 15 -3.76 -0.37 -4.96
N CYS A 16 -3.94 0.94 -5.04
CA CYS A 16 -5.15 1.59 -4.57
C CYS A 16 -6.36 1.23 -5.44
N ALA A 17 -7.43 0.71 -4.85
CA ALA A 17 -8.66 0.37 -5.58
C ALA A 17 -9.34 1.57 -6.29
N ASP A 18 -9.05 2.82 -5.88
CA ASP A 18 -9.70 4.00 -6.48
C ASP A 18 -8.83 4.73 -7.51
N CYS A 19 -7.51 4.56 -7.49
CA CYS A 19 -6.63 5.29 -8.42
C CYS A 19 -5.48 4.48 -8.99
N GLY A 20 -5.40 3.18 -8.71
CA GLY A 20 -4.35 2.29 -9.22
C GLY A 20 -2.94 2.58 -8.70
N TRP A 21 -2.75 3.58 -7.83
CA TRP A 21 -1.42 3.94 -7.36
C TRP A 21 -0.85 2.85 -6.43
N PRO A 22 0.42 2.44 -6.60
CA PRO A 22 1.03 1.40 -5.76
C PRO A 22 0.94 1.73 -4.28
N VAL A 23 0.60 0.73 -3.47
CA VAL A 23 0.46 0.89 -2.02
C VAL A 23 1.82 1.15 -1.36
N GLU A 24 2.85 0.45 -1.83
CA GLU A 24 4.23 0.50 -1.31
C GLU A 24 5.04 1.70 -1.82
N ALA A 25 4.56 2.42 -2.82
CA ALA A 25 5.21 3.65 -3.31
C ALA A 25 4.36 4.89 -2.94
N PRO A 26 4.25 5.25 -1.66
CA PRO A 26 3.43 6.40 -1.26
C PRO A 26 3.98 7.69 -1.87
N LEU A 27 3.07 8.58 -2.29
CA LEU A 27 3.44 9.86 -2.89
C LEU A 27 4.09 10.80 -1.85
N GLN A 28 3.68 10.67 -0.58
CA GLN A 28 4.19 11.49 0.53
C GLN A 28 4.05 10.76 1.87
N GLU A 29 5.13 10.76 2.67
CA GLU A 29 5.07 10.51 4.11
C GLU A 29 4.55 11.79 4.79
N ALA A 30 3.42 11.69 5.50
CA ALA A 30 2.75 12.83 6.11
C ALA A 30 3.19 13.04 7.57
N SER A 31 3.36 11.96 8.33
CA SER A 31 3.87 12.01 9.70
C SER A 31 4.38 10.66 10.18
N ARG A 32 5.23 10.69 11.21
CA ARG A 32 5.86 9.52 11.82
C ARG A 32 5.82 9.64 13.34
N HIS A 33 5.35 8.61 14.03
CA HIS A 33 5.14 8.64 15.47
C HIS A 33 5.61 7.34 16.12
N THR A 34 6.54 7.43 17.08
CA THR A 34 6.95 6.28 17.89
C THR A 34 5.84 5.91 18.87
N VAL A 35 5.54 4.62 18.97
CA VAL A 35 4.62 4.00 19.93
C VAL A 35 5.32 2.84 20.63
N ALA A 36 4.68 2.23 21.64
CA ALA A 36 5.30 1.13 22.38
C ALA A 36 5.63 -0.08 21.48
N GLU A 37 4.77 -0.36 20.51
CA GLU A 37 4.88 -1.50 19.60
C GLU A 37 5.82 -1.24 18.41
N GLY A 38 6.28 -0.01 18.18
CA GLY A 38 6.97 0.34 16.94
C GLY A 38 6.89 1.80 16.55
N THR A 39 6.89 2.04 15.24
CA THR A 39 6.66 3.36 14.66
C THR A 39 5.42 3.32 13.78
N VAL A 40 4.50 4.25 14.00
CA VAL A 40 3.33 4.46 13.16
C VAL A 40 3.67 5.50 12.10
N VAL A 41 3.52 5.13 10.83
CA VAL A 41 3.79 5.99 9.68
C VAL A 41 2.48 6.30 8.95
N TYR A 42 2.17 7.59 8.82
CA TYR A 42 1.03 8.07 8.06
C TYR A 42 1.50 8.44 6.66
N THR A 43 0.87 7.86 5.65
CA THR A 43 1.18 8.12 4.23
C THR A 43 -0.07 8.54 3.48
N ARG A 44 0.10 9.26 2.38
CA ARG A 44 -0.99 9.62 1.47
C ARG A 44 -0.81 8.99 0.11
N CYS A 45 -1.89 8.41 -0.39
CA CYS A 45 -2.02 7.99 -1.77
C CYS A 45 -2.15 9.22 -2.69
N ALA A 46 -1.86 9.06 -3.99
CA ALA A 46 -2.05 10.12 -4.98
C ALA A 46 -3.50 10.66 -5.04
N CYS A 47 -4.50 9.80 -4.76
CA CYS A 47 -5.90 10.22 -4.64
C CYS A 47 -6.26 10.91 -3.31
N GLY A 48 -5.31 11.08 -2.39
CA GLY A 48 -5.53 11.73 -1.10
C GLY A 48 -5.96 10.79 0.04
N ARG A 49 -6.23 9.51 -0.22
CA ARG A 49 -6.53 8.56 0.87
C ARG A 49 -5.34 8.38 1.80
N VAL A 50 -5.63 8.40 3.10
CA VAL A 50 -4.66 8.16 4.17
C VAL A 50 -4.48 6.67 4.36
N ARG A 51 -3.23 6.26 4.50
CA ARG A 51 -2.82 4.91 4.88
C ARG A 51 -1.96 5.02 6.14
N VAL A 52 -2.16 4.09 7.05
CA VAL A 52 -1.38 4.03 8.29
C VAL A 52 -0.64 2.72 8.32
N TRP A 53 0.67 2.79 8.52
CA TRP A 53 1.57 1.66 8.62
C TRP A 53 2.09 1.53 10.04
N LEU A 54 2.29 0.31 10.49
CA LEU A 54 3.03 0.00 11.70
C LEU A 54 4.34 -0.67 11.31
N GLU A 55 5.45 -0.10 11.74
CA GLU A 55 6.78 -0.67 11.66
C GLU A 55 7.13 -1.24 13.04
N PRO A 56 7.09 -2.57 13.25
CA PRO A 56 7.22 -3.16 14.57
C PRO A 56 8.62 -3.00 15.17
N CYS A 57 8.69 -2.79 16.49
CA CYS A 57 9.91 -3.00 17.26
C CYS A 57 10.32 -4.48 17.16
N GLY A 58 11.51 -4.78 16.61
CA GLY A 58 12.04 -6.16 16.58
C GLY A 58 12.20 -6.79 15.19
N GLY A 59 12.10 -6.02 14.11
CA GLY A 59 12.54 -6.47 12.79
C GLY A 59 11.50 -7.27 12.00
N GLY A 60 10.28 -6.74 11.93
CA GLY A 60 9.29 -7.11 10.91
C GLY A 60 9.19 -6.02 9.84
N GLY A 61 8.76 -6.39 8.64
CA GLY A 61 8.44 -5.40 7.60
C GLY A 61 7.27 -4.49 8.04
N PRO A 62 7.14 -3.29 7.44
CA PRO A 62 5.99 -2.42 7.68
C PRO A 62 4.69 -3.15 7.34
N ARG A 63 3.69 -3.00 8.21
CA ARG A 63 2.36 -3.58 8.05
C ARG A 63 1.32 -2.50 7.90
N LEU A 64 0.51 -2.56 6.84
CA LEU A 64 -0.64 -1.67 6.67
C LEU A 64 -1.70 -1.99 7.73
N VAL A 65 -2.01 -1.03 8.60
CA VAL A 65 -3.03 -1.15 9.65
C VAL A 65 -4.32 -0.39 9.34
N VAL A 66 -4.24 0.66 8.51
CA VAL A 66 -5.41 1.41 8.01
C VAL A 66 -5.32 1.58 6.51
N GLY A 67 -6.43 1.35 5.81
CA GLY A 67 -6.56 1.50 4.35
C GLY A 67 -6.50 0.19 3.57
N GLY A 68 -6.42 -0.96 4.24
CA GLY A 68 -6.39 -2.29 3.60
C GLY A 68 -7.65 -2.63 2.79
N ASN A 69 -8.81 -2.08 3.19
CA ASN A 69 -10.07 -2.22 2.45
C ASN A 69 -10.10 -1.45 1.11
N SER A 70 -9.06 -0.67 0.85
CA SER A 70 -8.88 0.11 -0.37
C SER A 70 -7.68 -0.39 -1.19
N VAL A 71 -7.26 -1.63 -0.95
CA VAL A 71 -6.16 -2.31 -1.64
C VAL A 71 -6.72 -3.42 -2.54
N MET A 72 -6.23 -3.48 -3.77
CA MET A 72 -6.41 -4.60 -4.69
C MET A 72 -5.06 -5.01 -5.27
N TYR A 73 -4.97 -6.16 -5.94
CA TYR A 73 -3.79 -6.57 -6.67
C TYR A 73 -3.99 -6.33 -8.17
N ALA A 74 -2.98 -5.75 -8.81
CA ALA A 74 -2.99 -5.46 -10.24
C ALA A 74 -1.58 -5.66 -10.82
N PRO A 75 -1.46 -6.00 -12.12
CA PRO A 75 -0.16 -6.17 -12.75
C PRO A 75 0.62 -4.86 -12.75
N LYS A 76 1.92 -4.96 -12.42
CA LYS A 76 2.81 -3.79 -12.29
C LYS A 76 2.81 -2.84 -13.49
N ALA A 77 2.54 -3.35 -14.70
CA ALA A 77 2.50 -2.57 -15.93
C ALA A 77 1.33 -1.56 -16.00
N GLU A 78 0.25 -1.78 -15.25
CA GLU A 78 -0.93 -0.91 -15.21
C GLU A 78 -0.84 0.17 -14.13
N CYS A 79 0.18 0.10 -13.27
CA CYS A 79 0.40 1.09 -12.23
C CYS A 79 0.79 2.41 -12.88
N HIS A 80 0.01 3.46 -12.63
CA HIS A 80 0.35 4.81 -13.06
C HIS A 80 1.70 5.22 -12.45
N ALA A 81 2.76 5.17 -13.25
CA ALA A 81 3.99 5.89 -12.96
C ALA A 81 3.65 7.38 -13.09
N GLY A 82 3.45 8.06 -11.97
CA GLY A 82 3.22 9.50 -11.98
C GLY A 82 4.42 10.27 -12.55
N PRO A 83 4.25 11.59 -12.75
CA PRO A 83 5.13 12.45 -13.54
C PRO A 83 6.56 12.58 -13.00
#